data_AF-A0A2P4YRQ7-F1
#
_entry.id   AF-A0A2P4YRQ7-F1
#
_cell.length_a   1.000
_cell.length_b   1.000
_cell.length_c   1.000
_cell.angle_alpha   90.00
_cell.angle_beta   90.00
_cell.angle_gamma   90.00
#
_symmetry.space_group_name_H-M   'P 1'
#
loop_
_entity.id
_entity.type
_entity.pdbx_description
1 polymer ?
#
loop_
_entity_poly.entity_id
_entity_poly.type
_entity_poly.pdbx_seq_one_letter_code
_entity_poly.pdbx_strand_id
1 'polypeptide(L)'
;EEEEDGNASYNKFWEEFGKNIKLGVMDDAANRGKLVKLLRFVTSQSDGKWTSLEQYVDRMKDWQDSIYYIAAENAEACEKSPFMEKMRAKGLEVLYFVDALDEYMVSHMSEFDGKKLVSITKEGIKFGDEDESLMQKREQLYADKYVALTAALKTLYGDKISRVTMSQRVVDSPAVMVTSQWGYSANMQRIMKAQTFGSTEKNSPMYGTGSAILELNPRHPIVSKLNELMVSDSEKEETKDLAWLLYDTALINSGFDMSETNHFSERVHRIMKSSMGIDSLELEPEIEVPVEEEEVDEEEAEDLDESESPQSDETTEETDEPVIDEKDEL
;
A
#
# COMPACT_ATOMS: atom_id res chain seq x y z
N GLU A 1 9.33 -34.10 -22.38
CA GLU A 1 8.24 -34.03 -23.39
C GLU A 1 6.87 -34.30 -22.77
N GLU A 2 6.51 -35.51 -22.32
CA GLU A 2 5.16 -35.76 -21.73
C GLU A 2 4.87 -34.99 -20.43
N GLU A 3 5.84 -34.85 -19.51
CA GLU A 3 5.68 -34.04 -18.28
C GLU A 3 5.62 -32.53 -18.54
N GLU A 4 6.31 -32.04 -19.58
CA GLU A 4 6.25 -30.63 -19.99
C GLU A 4 4.92 -30.30 -20.65
N ASP A 5 4.38 -31.20 -21.48
CA ASP A 5 3.09 -31.04 -22.15
C ASP A 5 1.92 -31.15 -21.15
N GLY A 6 2.02 -32.05 -20.16
CA GLY A 6 1.07 -32.15 -19.05
C GLY A 6 1.03 -30.89 -18.17
N ASN A 7 2.21 -30.30 -17.86
CA ASN A 7 2.28 -29.04 -17.13
C ASN A 7 1.73 -27.86 -17.95
N ALA A 8 2.00 -27.81 -19.26
CA ALA A 8 1.45 -26.79 -20.14
C ALA A 8 -0.08 -26.87 -20.25
N SER A 9 -0.63 -28.08 -20.33
CA SER A 9 -2.08 -28.31 -20.33
C SER A 9 -2.73 -27.89 -19.00
N TYR A 10 -2.11 -28.23 -17.88
CA TYR A 10 -2.63 -27.85 -16.57
C TYR A 10 -2.55 -26.34 -16.31
N ASN A 11 -1.50 -25.67 -16.77
CA ASN A 11 -1.39 -24.21 -16.64
C ASN A 11 -2.53 -23.49 -17.34
N LYS A 12 -2.93 -23.93 -18.55
CA LYS A 12 -4.12 -23.39 -19.24
C LYS A 12 -5.40 -23.65 -18.45
N PHE A 13 -5.55 -24.86 -17.90
CA PHE A 13 -6.68 -25.16 -17.01
C PHE A 13 -6.70 -24.24 -15.78
N TRP A 14 -5.54 -23.98 -15.17
CA TRP A 14 -5.41 -23.13 -14.00
C TRP A 14 -5.73 -21.66 -14.30
N GLU A 15 -5.30 -21.15 -15.45
CA GLU A 15 -5.61 -19.78 -15.90
C GLU A 15 -7.12 -19.56 -16.05
N GLU A 16 -7.83 -20.54 -16.61
CA GLU A 16 -9.28 -20.45 -16.83
C GLU A 16 -10.11 -20.77 -15.56
N PHE A 17 -9.72 -21.80 -14.80
CA PHE A 17 -10.55 -22.39 -13.74
C PHE A 17 -9.95 -22.28 -12.33
N GLY A 18 -8.78 -21.67 -12.17
CA GLY A 18 -8.09 -21.57 -10.87
C GLY A 18 -8.93 -20.87 -9.80
N LYS A 19 -9.75 -19.89 -10.18
CA LYS A 19 -10.68 -19.23 -9.25
C LYS A 19 -11.74 -20.19 -8.70
N ASN A 20 -12.27 -21.08 -9.54
CA ASN A 20 -13.22 -22.11 -9.11
C ASN A 20 -12.58 -23.10 -8.13
N ILE A 21 -11.31 -23.46 -8.35
CA ILE A 21 -10.56 -24.30 -7.40
C ILE A 21 -10.39 -23.58 -6.06
N LYS A 22 -10.02 -22.28 -6.05
CA LYS A 22 -9.90 -21.48 -4.82
C LYS A 22 -11.23 -21.40 -4.06
N LEU A 23 -12.34 -21.19 -4.75
CA LEU A 23 -13.69 -21.22 -4.15
C LEU A 23 -14.01 -22.61 -3.57
N GLY A 24 -13.68 -23.68 -4.30
CA GLY A 24 -13.84 -25.04 -3.80
C GLY A 24 -13.04 -25.30 -2.52
N VAL A 25 -11.83 -24.75 -2.38
CA VAL A 25 -11.03 -24.85 -1.14
C VAL A 25 -11.76 -24.18 0.03
N MET A 26 -12.47 -23.09 -0.20
CA MET A 26 -13.27 -22.42 0.84
C MET A 26 -14.50 -23.25 1.20
N ASP A 27 -15.30 -23.64 0.21
CA ASP A 27 -16.66 -24.15 0.40
C ASP A 27 -16.74 -25.68 0.58
N ASP A 28 -15.88 -26.46 -0.10
CA ASP A 28 -15.92 -27.92 -0.09
C ASP A 28 -14.92 -28.51 0.91
N ALA A 29 -15.33 -28.52 2.18
CA ALA A 29 -14.52 -29.10 3.26
C ALA A 29 -14.20 -30.59 3.07
N ALA A 30 -15.07 -31.35 2.38
CA ALA A 30 -14.88 -32.78 2.18
C ALA A 30 -13.77 -33.08 1.16
N ASN A 31 -13.61 -32.23 0.14
CA ASN A 31 -12.57 -32.38 -0.89
C ASN A 31 -11.40 -31.40 -0.74
N ARG A 32 -11.40 -30.51 0.26
CA ARG A 32 -10.36 -29.49 0.49
C ARG A 32 -8.94 -30.05 0.38
N GLY A 33 -8.65 -31.18 1.03
CA GLY A 33 -7.31 -31.80 0.97
C GLY A 33 -6.85 -32.17 -0.44
N LYS A 34 -7.78 -32.51 -1.34
CA LYS A 34 -7.48 -32.76 -2.77
C LYS A 34 -7.36 -31.45 -3.54
N LEU A 35 -8.26 -30.50 -3.30
CA LEU A 35 -8.31 -29.21 -3.99
C LEU A 35 -7.06 -28.36 -3.71
N VAL A 36 -6.53 -28.40 -2.48
CA VAL A 36 -5.30 -27.67 -2.12
C VAL A 36 -4.11 -28.11 -2.97
N LYS A 37 -4.02 -29.39 -3.36
CA LYS A 37 -2.94 -29.90 -4.24
C LYS A 37 -3.03 -29.39 -5.68
N LEU A 38 -4.21 -28.94 -6.09
CA LEU A 38 -4.47 -28.37 -7.41
C LEU A 38 -4.08 -26.88 -7.48
N LEU A 39 -3.85 -26.23 -6.34
CA LEU A 39 -3.47 -24.82 -6.31
C LEU A 39 -2.13 -24.59 -7.01
N ARG A 40 -2.03 -23.45 -7.70
CA ARG A 40 -0.78 -22.95 -8.26
C ARG A 40 -0.57 -21.49 -7.86
N PHE A 41 0.68 -21.15 -7.62
CA PHE A 41 1.11 -19.83 -7.18
C PHE A 41 2.33 -19.37 -7.99
N VAL A 42 2.48 -18.06 -8.13
CA VAL A 42 3.77 -17.46 -8.46
C VAL A 42 4.52 -17.25 -7.14
N THR A 43 5.83 -17.38 -7.15
CA THR A 43 6.66 -17.22 -5.94
C THR A 43 7.88 -16.37 -6.22
N SER A 44 8.59 -15.99 -5.16
CA SER A 44 9.86 -15.27 -5.25
C SER A 44 11.00 -16.03 -5.93
N GLN A 45 10.81 -17.33 -6.24
CA GLN A 45 11.82 -18.17 -6.89
C GLN A 45 11.27 -18.88 -8.15
N SER A 46 10.06 -18.56 -8.59
CA SER A 46 9.43 -19.24 -9.73
C SER A 46 9.59 -18.52 -11.07
N ASP A 47 10.26 -17.36 -11.10
CA ASP A 47 10.45 -16.53 -12.30
C ASP A 47 9.14 -16.25 -13.07
N GLY A 48 8.08 -15.94 -12.33
CA GLY A 48 6.74 -15.68 -12.89
C GLY A 48 5.96 -16.93 -13.32
N LYS A 49 6.53 -18.14 -13.16
CA LYS A 49 5.86 -19.39 -13.51
C LYS A 49 5.01 -19.91 -12.36
N TRP A 50 3.96 -20.65 -12.71
CA TRP A 50 3.13 -21.36 -11.76
C TRP A 50 3.89 -22.51 -11.09
N THR A 51 3.82 -22.59 -9.76
CA THR A 51 4.34 -23.71 -8.96
C THR A 51 3.28 -24.26 -8.01
N SER A 52 3.33 -25.55 -7.69
CA SER A 52 2.45 -26.16 -6.68
C SER A 52 3.02 -26.01 -5.26
N LEU A 53 2.18 -26.27 -4.25
CA LEU A 53 2.64 -26.32 -2.87
C LEU A 53 3.60 -27.50 -2.61
N GLU A 54 3.42 -28.63 -3.29
CA GLU A 54 4.35 -29.78 -3.22
C GLU A 54 5.74 -29.35 -3.70
N GLN A 55 5.81 -28.67 -4.85
CA GLN A 55 7.06 -28.14 -5.38
C GLN A 55 7.71 -27.08 -4.48
N TYR A 56 6.92 -26.24 -3.80
CA TYR A 56 7.44 -25.31 -2.78
C TYR A 56 8.05 -26.10 -1.61
N VAL A 57 7.35 -27.11 -1.09
CA VAL A 57 7.81 -27.94 0.02
C VAL A 57 9.12 -28.64 -0.33
N ASP A 58 9.26 -29.15 -1.55
CA ASP A 58 10.49 -29.78 -2.05
C ASP A 58 11.69 -28.83 -2.07
N ARG A 59 11.47 -27.52 -2.18
CA ARG A 59 12.50 -26.47 -2.17
C ARG A 59 12.72 -25.84 -0.79
N MET A 60 11.95 -26.23 0.22
CA MET A 60 12.12 -25.71 1.58
C MET A 60 13.49 -26.10 2.13
N LYS A 61 14.03 -25.24 3.00
CA LYS A 61 15.25 -25.55 3.74
C LYS A 61 14.96 -26.57 4.83
N ASP A 62 15.96 -27.39 5.19
CA ASP A 62 15.80 -28.43 6.22
C ASP A 62 15.30 -27.89 7.58
N TRP A 63 15.71 -26.67 7.93
CA TRP A 63 15.30 -25.99 9.18
C TRP A 63 14.00 -25.19 9.06
N GLN A 64 13.42 -25.10 7.85
CA GLN A 64 12.21 -24.33 7.61
C GLN A 64 10.96 -25.15 8.00
N ASP A 65 10.13 -24.57 8.87
CA ASP A 65 8.91 -25.21 9.40
C ASP A 65 7.61 -24.69 8.78
N SER A 66 7.69 -23.58 8.05
CA SER A 66 6.54 -22.81 7.58
C SER A 66 6.65 -22.47 6.10
N ILE A 67 5.50 -22.44 5.42
CA ILE A 67 5.32 -21.92 4.06
C ILE A 67 5.02 -20.43 4.20
N TYR A 68 5.89 -19.58 3.66
CA TYR A 68 5.72 -18.13 3.74
C TYR A 68 4.92 -17.60 2.56
N TYR A 69 4.04 -16.64 2.81
CA TYR A 69 3.30 -15.95 1.77
C TYR A 69 3.19 -14.44 2.02
N ILE A 70 3.00 -13.70 0.94
CA ILE A 70 2.65 -12.28 0.96
C ILE A 70 1.47 -12.05 0.03
N ALA A 71 0.53 -11.22 0.47
CA ALA A 71 -0.60 -10.80 -0.35
C ALA A 71 -0.48 -9.32 -0.70
N ALA A 72 -0.64 -8.99 -1.98
CA ALA A 72 -0.61 -7.63 -2.50
C ALA A 72 -1.50 -7.50 -3.75
N GLU A 73 -1.49 -6.33 -4.38
CA GLU A 73 -2.28 -6.07 -5.59
C GLU A 73 -1.75 -6.75 -6.86
N ASN A 74 -0.46 -7.03 -6.93
CA ASN A 74 0.21 -7.68 -8.06
C ASN A 74 1.56 -8.28 -7.62
N ALA A 75 2.19 -9.06 -8.50
CA ALA A 75 3.43 -9.77 -8.20
C ALA A 75 4.62 -8.81 -7.96
N GLU A 76 4.65 -7.68 -8.66
CA GLU A 76 5.69 -6.66 -8.50
C GLU A 76 5.63 -6.02 -7.10
N ALA A 77 4.42 -5.72 -6.61
CA ALA A 77 4.19 -5.21 -5.26
C ALA A 77 4.60 -6.24 -4.18
N CYS A 78 4.33 -7.53 -4.42
CA CYS A 78 4.83 -8.60 -3.55
C CYS A 78 6.38 -8.60 -3.52
N GLU A 79 7.01 -8.57 -4.69
CA GLU A 79 8.46 -8.68 -4.83
C GLU A 79 9.20 -7.47 -4.23
N LYS A 80 8.71 -6.25 -4.49
CA LYS A 80 9.34 -5.00 -4.00
C LYS A 80 9.04 -4.69 -2.54
N SER A 81 8.18 -5.47 -1.88
CA SER A 81 7.79 -5.24 -0.49
C SER A 81 8.99 -5.27 0.46
N PRO A 82 9.07 -4.37 1.46
CA PRO A 82 10.10 -4.42 2.49
C PRO A 82 10.04 -5.70 3.34
N PHE A 83 8.88 -6.36 3.41
CA PHE A 83 8.74 -7.66 4.10
C PHE A 83 9.55 -8.78 3.44
N MET A 84 9.94 -8.62 2.18
CA MET A 84 10.77 -9.57 1.45
C MET A 84 12.26 -9.46 1.77
N GLU A 85 12.73 -8.39 2.44
CA GLU A 85 14.16 -8.14 2.66
C GLU A 85 14.85 -9.28 3.39
N LYS A 86 14.35 -9.68 4.56
CA LYS A 86 14.93 -10.79 5.33
C LYS A 86 14.68 -12.13 4.66
N MET A 87 13.55 -12.30 3.96
CA MET A 87 13.27 -13.51 3.18
C MET A 87 14.32 -13.72 2.10
N ARG A 88 14.62 -12.68 1.31
CA ARG A 88 15.71 -12.71 0.32
C ARG A 88 17.07 -12.94 0.97
N ALA A 89 17.38 -12.22 2.06
CA ALA A 89 18.67 -12.36 2.75
C ALA A 89 18.90 -13.78 3.29
N LYS A 90 17.83 -14.48 3.72
CA LYS A 90 17.89 -15.88 4.15
C LYS A 90 17.66 -16.87 3.01
N GLY A 91 17.35 -16.43 1.79
CA GLY A 91 17.01 -17.30 0.66
C GLY A 91 15.75 -18.14 0.88
N LEU A 92 14.75 -17.58 1.56
CA LEU A 92 13.45 -18.22 1.80
C LEU A 92 12.50 -17.89 0.65
N GLU A 93 11.86 -18.92 0.09
CA GLU A 93 10.83 -18.77 -0.94
C GLU A 93 9.53 -18.22 -0.33
N VAL A 94 8.82 -17.35 -1.04
CA VAL A 94 7.56 -16.75 -0.58
C VAL A 94 6.52 -16.87 -1.69
N LEU A 95 5.32 -17.37 -1.36
CA LEU A 95 4.18 -17.41 -2.26
C LEU A 95 3.60 -16.00 -2.46
N TYR A 96 3.27 -15.64 -3.70
CA TYR A 96 2.63 -14.37 -4.04
C TYR A 96 1.13 -14.56 -4.23
N PHE A 97 0.35 -13.91 -3.37
CA PHE A 97 -1.11 -13.90 -3.39
C PHE A 97 -1.58 -12.58 -3.97
N VAL A 98 -2.04 -12.62 -5.22
CA VAL A 98 -2.34 -11.42 -6.01
C VAL A 98 -3.81 -11.34 -6.42
N ASP A 99 -4.60 -12.39 -6.15
CA ASP A 99 -6.05 -12.38 -6.34
C ASP A 99 -6.75 -12.13 -4.99
N ALA A 100 -7.87 -11.41 -5.01
CA ALA A 100 -8.64 -11.14 -3.79
C ALA A 100 -9.11 -12.43 -3.09
N LEU A 101 -9.39 -13.50 -3.85
CA LEU A 101 -9.77 -14.81 -3.32
C LEU A 101 -8.66 -15.45 -2.49
N ASP A 102 -7.38 -15.12 -2.73
CA ASP A 102 -6.25 -15.75 -2.02
C ASP A 102 -6.28 -15.46 -0.52
N GLU A 103 -6.62 -14.22 -0.15
CA GLU A 103 -6.75 -13.79 1.25
C GLU A 103 -7.88 -14.50 2.00
N TYR A 104 -8.99 -14.80 1.31
CA TYR A 104 -10.08 -15.60 1.90
C TYR A 104 -9.76 -17.08 1.91
N MET A 105 -9.15 -17.58 0.83
CA MET A 105 -8.80 -18.98 0.66
C MET A 105 -7.78 -19.44 1.70
N VAL A 106 -6.74 -18.65 1.98
CA VAL A 106 -5.70 -19.01 2.95
C VAL A 106 -6.24 -19.14 4.38
N SER A 107 -7.33 -18.43 4.73
CA SER A 107 -7.97 -18.59 6.04
C SER A 107 -8.58 -19.99 6.25
N HIS A 108 -8.84 -20.72 5.17
CA HIS A 108 -9.31 -22.11 5.18
C HIS A 108 -8.16 -23.13 5.06
N MET A 109 -6.92 -22.66 4.96
CA MET A 109 -5.71 -23.47 4.83
C MET A 109 -4.76 -23.21 6.00
N SER A 110 -4.95 -23.93 7.10
CA SER A 110 -4.06 -23.81 8.26
C SER A 110 -2.67 -24.39 8.02
N GLU A 111 -2.57 -25.46 7.23
CA GLU A 111 -1.32 -26.16 6.93
C GLU A 111 -1.39 -26.93 5.62
N PHE A 112 -0.23 -27.23 5.05
CA PHE A 112 -0.04 -28.13 3.93
C PHE A 112 1.14 -29.05 4.24
N ASP A 113 0.94 -30.37 4.15
CA ASP A 113 1.95 -31.39 4.47
C ASP A 113 2.62 -31.17 5.85
N GLY A 114 1.81 -30.82 6.86
CA GLY A 114 2.29 -30.51 8.22
C GLY A 114 3.05 -29.19 8.36
N LYS A 115 3.18 -28.40 7.29
CA LYS A 115 3.81 -27.06 7.29
C LYS A 115 2.74 -25.98 7.38
N LYS A 116 2.88 -25.08 8.36
CA LYS A 116 1.93 -23.96 8.53
C LYS A 116 2.11 -22.92 7.44
N LEU A 117 1.02 -22.29 7.00
CA LEU A 117 1.09 -21.12 6.13
C LEU A 117 1.19 -19.86 6.99
N VAL A 118 2.20 -19.04 6.75
CA VAL A 118 2.51 -17.84 7.56
C VAL A 118 2.63 -16.61 6.67
N SER A 119 1.80 -15.60 6.96
CA SER A 119 1.92 -14.29 6.31
C SER A 119 3.15 -13.55 6.83
N ILE A 120 3.96 -13.04 5.91
CA ILE A 120 5.14 -12.24 6.24
C ILE A 120 4.83 -10.80 6.62
N THR A 121 3.56 -10.38 6.47
CA THR A 121 3.06 -9.02 6.78
C THR A 121 2.37 -8.93 8.15
N LYS A 122 2.24 -10.08 8.85
CA LYS A 122 1.66 -10.15 10.19
C LYS A 122 2.74 -10.33 11.26
N GLU A 123 2.41 -9.97 12.51
CA GLU A 123 3.26 -10.22 13.67
C GLU A 123 3.50 -11.74 13.91
N GLY A 124 4.53 -12.06 14.69
CA GLY A 124 4.78 -13.44 15.14
C GLY A 124 5.52 -14.34 14.15
N ILE A 125 6.14 -13.75 13.12
CA ILE A 125 6.95 -14.51 12.16
C ILE A 125 8.19 -15.12 12.84
N LYS A 126 8.42 -16.41 12.60
CA LYS A 126 9.65 -17.12 12.96
C LYS A 126 10.31 -17.63 11.70
N PHE A 127 11.63 -17.45 11.60
CA PHE A 127 12.41 -17.90 10.45
C PHE A 127 12.96 -19.33 10.64
N GLY A 128 13.12 -19.82 11.87
CA GLY A 128 13.49 -21.21 12.16
C GLY A 128 14.99 -21.53 12.15
N ASP A 129 15.85 -20.62 11.68
CA ASP A 129 17.31 -20.82 11.57
C ASP A 129 18.13 -20.26 12.74
N GLU A 130 17.49 -19.61 13.71
CA GLU A 130 18.16 -18.98 14.85
C GLU A 130 17.74 -19.65 16.17
N ASP A 131 18.67 -19.71 17.14
CA ASP A 131 18.38 -20.19 18.50
C ASP A 131 17.37 -19.27 19.19
N GLU A 132 16.27 -19.84 19.67
CA GLU A 132 15.15 -19.09 20.24
C GLU A 132 15.57 -18.27 21.48
N SER A 133 16.50 -18.79 22.29
CA SER A 133 17.00 -18.08 23.47
C SER A 133 17.88 -16.87 23.10
N LEU A 134 18.69 -17.00 22.04
CA LEU A 134 19.50 -15.89 21.54
C LEU A 134 18.64 -14.83 20.86
N MET A 135 17.61 -15.23 20.10
CA MET A 135 16.66 -14.31 19.51
C MET A 135 15.94 -13.48 20.58
N GLN A 136 15.36 -14.14 21.59
CA GLN A 136 14.65 -13.46 22.69
C GLN A 136 15.58 -12.51 23.46
N LYS A 137 16.82 -12.90 23.75
CA LYS A 137 17.80 -12.01 24.39
C LYS A 137 18.11 -10.79 23.54
N ARG A 138 18.31 -10.97 22.24
CA ARG A 138 18.60 -9.86 21.31
C ARG A 138 17.40 -8.91 21.22
N GLU A 139 16.19 -9.46 21.13
CA GLU A 139 14.94 -8.70 21.12
C GLU A 139 14.81 -7.84 22.39
N GLN A 140 15.04 -8.42 23.57
CA GLN A 140 15.00 -7.69 24.83
C GLN A 140 16.03 -6.56 24.87
N LEU A 141 17.28 -6.82 24.47
CA LEU A 141 18.32 -5.80 24.45
C LEU A 141 17.99 -4.62 23.52
N TYR A 142 17.37 -4.89 22.37
CA TYR A 142 16.91 -3.83 21.48
C TYR A 142 15.69 -3.09 22.05
N ALA A 143 14.75 -3.79 22.66
CA ALA A 143 13.60 -3.18 23.33
C ALA A 143 14.06 -2.22 24.45
N ASP A 144 15.01 -2.66 25.28
CA ASP A 144 15.57 -1.84 26.36
C ASP A 144 16.31 -0.60 25.81
N LYS A 145 17.11 -0.77 24.75
CA LYS A 145 17.85 0.33 24.12
C LYS A 145 16.93 1.42 23.56
N TYR A 146 15.81 1.03 22.95
CA TYR A 146 14.89 1.93 22.25
C TYR A 146 13.59 2.22 23.01
N VAL A 147 13.51 1.89 24.30
CA VAL A 147 12.29 2.06 25.11
C VAL A 147 11.79 3.50 25.10
N ALA A 148 12.68 4.49 25.19
CA ALA A 148 12.33 5.91 25.15
C ALA A 148 11.72 6.31 23.79
N LEU A 149 12.34 5.89 22.68
CA LEU A 149 11.81 6.14 21.34
C LEU A 149 10.44 5.48 21.14
N THR A 150 10.32 4.19 21.46
CA THR A 150 9.05 3.46 21.25
C THR A 150 7.90 4.06 22.05
N ALA A 151 8.15 4.47 23.30
CA ALA A 151 7.17 5.17 24.13
C ALA A 151 6.79 6.53 23.54
N ALA A 152 7.78 7.35 23.16
CA ALA A 152 7.55 8.68 22.62
C ALA A 152 6.77 8.63 21.28
N LEU A 153 7.11 7.68 20.40
CA LEU A 153 6.39 7.46 19.15
C LEU A 153 4.96 6.96 19.38
N LYS A 154 4.74 6.04 20.34
CA LYS A 154 3.38 5.61 20.69
C LYS A 154 2.54 6.77 21.22
N THR A 155 3.13 7.65 22.03
CA THR A 155 2.46 8.88 22.49
C THR A 155 2.16 9.82 21.32
N LEU A 156 3.11 10.03 20.41
CA LEU A 156 2.96 10.93 19.26
C LEU A 156 1.86 10.47 18.28
N TYR A 157 1.85 9.18 17.95
CA TYR A 157 0.92 8.64 16.95
C TYR A 157 -0.46 8.30 17.54
N GLY A 158 -0.58 8.22 18.87
CA GLY A 158 -1.84 7.95 19.56
C GLY A 158 -2.52 6.69 19.03
N ASP A 159 -3.78 6.83 18.62
CA ASP A 159 -4.64 5.71 18.17
C ASP A 159 -4.39 5.27 16.72
N LYS A 160 -3.48 5.93 15.98
CA LYS A 160 -3.14 5.53 14.62
C LYS A 160 -2.35 4.22 14.54
N ILE A 161 -1.75 3.80 15.66
CA ILE A 161 -1.08 2.49 15.81
C ILE A 161 -1.49 1.84 17.12
N SER A 162 -1.44 0.52 17.19
CA SER A 162 -1.61 -0.23 18.43
C SER A 162 -0.39 -0.08 19.34
N ARG A 163 0.82 -0.32 18.81
CA ARG A 163 2.10 -0.25 19.53
C ARG A 163 3.29 -0.10 18.59
N VAL A 164 4.45 0.23 19.16
CA VAL A 164 5.75 0.28 18.48
C VAL A 164 6.63 -0.83 19.02
N THR A 165 7.30 -1.59 18.14
CA THR A 165 8.19 -2.70 18.51
C THR A 165 9.45 -2.71 17.65
N MET A 166 10.46 -3.47 18.06
CA MET A 166 11.70 -3.64 17.28
C MET A 166 11.55 -4.79 16.29
N SER A 167 11.82 -4.50 15.02
CA SER A 167 11.69 -5.46 13.95
C SER A 167 12.81 -6.50 13.93
N GLN A 168 12.45 -7.71 13.51
CA GLN A 168 13.39 -8.78 13.17
C GLN A 168 13.37 -9.13 11.68
N ARG A 169 12.44 -8.55 10.90
CA ARG A 169 12.12 -8.95 9.52
C ARG A 169 12.63 -7.99 8.45
N VAL A 170 13.04 -6.79 8.81
CA VAL A 170 13.64 -5.82 7.87
C VAL A 170 15.15 -5.82 7.99
N VAL A 171 15.81 -5.49 6.88
CA VAL A 171 17.27 -5.42 6.76
C VAL A 171 17.66 -3.98 6.44
N ASP A 172 17.10 -3.43 5.36
CA ASP A 172 17.45 -2.14 4.79
C ASP A 172 16.39 -1.07 5.11
N SER A 173 15.12 -1.45 5.20
CA SER A 173 14.06 -0.50 5.55
C SER A 173 14.18 0.00 7.00
N PRO A 174 13.91 1.29 7.27
CA PRO A 174 13.97 1.85 8.62
C PRO A 174 12.79 1.40 9.49
N ALA A 175 11.62 1.20 8.89
CA ALA A 175 10.41 0.78 9.59
C ALA A 175 9.38 0.17 8.64
N VAL A 176 8.48 -0.66 9.19
CA VAL A 176 7.34 -1.25 8.49
C VAL A 176 6.13 -1.30 9.43
N MET A 177 4.93 -1.38 8.85
CA MET A 177 3.66 -1.56 9.56
C MET A 177 3.19 -3.00 9.41
N VAL A 178 3.08 -3.74 10.51
CA VAL A 178 2.52 -5.10 10.50
C VAL A 178 1.13 -5.11 11.12
N THR A 179 0.36 -6.15 10.85
CA THR A 179 -0.93 -6.37 11.53
C THR A 179 -0.82 -7.49 12.53
N SER A 180 -1.79 -7.56 13.45
CA SER A 180 -1.85 -8.67 14.40
C SER A 180 -2.06 -10.00 13.70
N GLN A 181 -1.72 -11.10 14.35
CA GLN A 181 -1.81 -12.45 13.76
C GLN A 181 -3.22 -12.76 13.23
N TRP A 182 -4.24 -12.31 13.96
CA TRP A 182 -5.66 -12.54 13.66
C TRP A 182 -6.34 -11.35 12.98
N GLY A 183 -5.65 -10.20 12.86
CA GLY A 183 -6.17 -9.01 12.18
C GLY A 183 -6.16 -9.15 10.66
N TYR A 184 -6.91 -8.29 9.99
CA TYR A 184 -6.83 -8.14 8.53
C TYR A 184 -5.49 -7.57 8.12
N SER A 185 -4.87 -8.15 7.09
CA SER A 185 -3.71 -7.59 6.42
C SER A 185 -4.06 -6.26 5.75
N ALA A 186 -3.06 -5.48 5.36
CA ALA A 186 -3.27 -4.27 4.58
C ALA A 186 -4.01 -4.57 3.25
N ASN A 187 -3.67 -5.68 2.59
CA ASN A 187 -4.34 -6.10 1.37
C ASN A 187 -5.80 -6.51 1.60
N MET A 188 -6.11 -7.22 2.68
CA MET A 188 -7.49 -7.55 3.05
C MET A 188 -8.31 -6.29 3.38
N GLN A 189 -7.72 -5.32 4.10
CA GLN A 189 -8.38 -4.04 4.37
C GLN A 189 -8.74 -3.30 3.06
N ARG A 190 -7.83 -3.30 2.08
CA ARG A 190 -8.06 -2.73 0.75
C ARG A 190 -9.22 -3.43 0.03
N ILE A 191 -9.24 -4.78 0.02
CA ILE A 191 -10.32 -5.58 -0.59
C ILE A 191 -11.67 -5.26 0.06
N MET A 192 -11.73 -5.28 1.40
CA MET A 192 -12.95 -5.01 2.14
C MET A 192 -13.49 -3.60 1.89
N LYS A 193 -12.61 -2.59 1.90
CA LYS A 193 -12.99 -1.19 1.62
C LYS A 193 -13.61 -1.04 0.23
N ALA A 194 -13.04 -1.73 -0.77
CA ALA A 194 -13.55 -1.73 -2.14
C ALA A 194 -14.91 -2.43 -2.27
N GLN A 195 -15.14 -3.53 -1.55
CA GLN A 195 -16.41 -4.26 -1.56
C GLN A 195 -17.54 -3.54 -0.83
N THR A 196 -17.25 -2.89 0.30
CA THR A 196 -18.29 -2.22 1.12
C THR A 196 -18.65 -0.81 0.63
N PHE A 197 -18.15 -0.38 -0.53
CA PHE A 197 -18.31 1.00 -1.04
C PHE A 197 -17.99 2.07 0.02
N GLY A 198 -16.94 1.88 0.82
CA GLY A 198 -16.55 2.79 1.90
C GLY A 198 -17.43 2.80 3.16
N SER A 199 -18.46 1.94 3.24
CA SER A 199 -19.38 1.83 4.40
C SER A 199 -18.83 0.96 5.52
N THR A 200 -17.54 1.05 5.81
CA THR A 200 -16.92 0.31 6.92
C THR A 200 -16.89 1.24 8.13
N GLU A 201 -17.49 0.82 9.26
CA GLU A 201 -17.32 1.52 10.53
C GLU A 201 -15.82 1.68 10.82
N LYS A 202 -15.32 2.92 10.68
CA LYS A 202 -13.89 3.28 10.83
C LYS A 202 -13.28 2.89 12.20
N ASN A 203 -14.10 2.43 13.14
CA ASN A 203 -13.75 2.15 14.53
C ASN A 203 -13.77 0.66 14.91
N SER A 204 -14.05 -0.27 13.99
CA SER A 204 -13.97 -1.69 14.35
C SER A 204 -12.50 -2.13 14.43
N PRO A 205 -12.04 -2.76 15.54
CA PRO A 205 -10.63 -3.15 15.77
C PRO A 205 -10.02 -4.05 14.69
N MET A 206 -10.87 -4.66 13.85
CA MET A 206 -10.50 -5.55 12.77
C MET A 206 -10.33 -4.82 11.41
N TYR A 207 -10.74 -3.54 11.32
CA TYR A 207 -10.92 -2.78 10.07
C TYR A 207 -10.10 -1.48 9.97
N GLY A 208 -9.29 -1.14 10.96
CA GLY A 208 -8.55 0.13 11.00
C GLY A 208 -7.04 -0.02 11.19
N THR A 209 -6.30 1.02 10.77
CA THR A 209 -4.86 1.18 11.04
C THR A 209 -4.53 1.23 12.54
N GLY A 210 -5.51 1.49 13.42
CA GLY A 210 -5.36 1.36 14.87
C GLY A 210 -4.99 -0.04 15.36
N SER A 211 -5.13 -1.06 14.52
CA SER A 211 -4.61 -2.42 14.77
C SER A 211 -3.17 -2.63 14.29
N ALA A 212 -2.61 -1.69 13.52
CA ALA A 212 -1.26 -1.79 12.97
C ALA A 212 -0.22 -1.65 14.08
N ILE A 213 0.91 -2.31 13.90
CA ILE A 213 2.05 -2.30 14.80
C ILE A 213 3.21 -1.74 13.99
N LEU A 214 3.80 -0.64 14.47
CA LEU A 214 4.99 -0.07 13.85
C LEU A 214 6.21 -0.87 14.32
N GLU A 215 6.86 -1.57 13.40
CA GLU A 215 8.11 -2.27 13.64
C GLU A 215 9.29 -1.40 13.15
N LEU A 216 10.20 -0.98 14.03
CA LEU A 216 11.40 -0.22 13.65
C LEU A 216 12.61 -1.12 13.51
N ASN A 217 13.46 -0.84 12.54
CA ASN A 217 14.74 -1.52 12.36
C ASN A 217 15.78 -1.01 13.38
N PRO A 218 16.16 -1.81 14.39
CA PRO A 218 17.08 -1.35 15.44
C PRO A 218 18.51 -1.13 14.95
N ARG A 219 18.83 -1.55 13.71
CA ARG A 219 20.15 -1.40 13.09
C ARG A 219 20.20 -0.26 12.07
N HIS A 220 19.06 0.37 11.77
CA HIS A 220 19.02 1.41 10.75
C HIS A 220 19.50 2.77 11.30
N PRO A 221 20.39 3.50 10.59
CA PRO A 221 20.91 4.79 11.05
C PRO A 221 19.83 5.83 11.34
N ILE A 222 18.77 5.91 10.52
CA ILE A 222 17.63 6.82 10.76
C ILE A 222 16.97 6.54 12.10
N VAL A 223 16.75 5.26 12.46
CA VAL A 223 16.11 4.88 13.74
C VAL A 223 17.01 5.24 14.91
N SER A 224 18.33 4.99 14.78
CA SER A 224 19.30 5.41 15.80
C SER A 224 19.31 6.92 15.99
N LYS A 225 19.30 7.69 14.89
CA LYS A 225 19.33 9.15 14.97
C LYS A 225 18.03 9.73 15.51
N LEU A 226 16.89 9.18 15.10
CA LEU A 226 15.58 9.57 15.61
C LEU A 226 15.48 9.30 17.12
N ASN A 227 16.05 8.20 17.62
CA ASN A 227 16.12 7.94 19.05
C ASN A 227 16.89 9.05 19.79
N GLU A 228 18.03 9.51 19.28
CA GLU A 228 18.78 10.62 19.88
C GLU A 228 17.95 11.90 19.91
N LEU A 229 17.34 12.27 18.78
CA LEU A 229 16.54 13.51 18.65
C LEU A 229 15.30 13.49 19.53
N MET A 230 14.58 12.36 19.60
CA MET A 230 13.41 12.22 20.47
C MET A 230 13.77 12.26 21.96
N VAL A 231 15.02 11.94 22.33
CA VAL A 231 15.49 12.05 23.72
C VAL A 231 15.96 13.46 24.05
N SER A 232 16.66 14.14 23.13
CA SER A 232 17.19 15.49 23.38
C SER A 232 16.15 16.59 23.16
N ASP A 233 15.27 16.42 22.18
CA ASP A 233 14.48 17.49 21.57
C ASP A 233 13.09 16.99 21.10
N SER A 234 12.38 16.24 21.96
CA SER A 234 11.06 15.65 21.62
C SER A 234 10.03 16.68 21.18
N GLU A 235 10.13 17.92 21.68
CA GLU A 235 9.14 18.97 21.44
C GLU A 235 9.41 19.79 20.18
N LYS A 236 10.59 19.66 19.56
CA LYS A 236 10.89 20.37 18.30
C LYS A 236 9.98 19.87 17.18
N GLU A 237 9.44 20.82 16.41
CA GLU A 237 8.54 20.52 15.29
C GLU A 237 9.24 19.66 14.24
N GLU A 238 10.52 19.94 13.96
CA GLU A 238 11.32 19.19 12.99
C GLU A 238 11.50 17.73 13.42
N THR A 239 11.72 17.48 14.72
CA THR A 239 11.83 16.11 15.25
C THR A 239 10.51 15.36 15.08
N LYS A 240 9.38 16.02 15.39
CA LYS A 240 8.03 15.43 15.23
C LYS A 240 7.72 15.18 13.75
N ASP A 241 8.11 16.07 12.85
CA ASP A 241 7.93 15.90 11.41
C ASP A 241 8.75 14.72 10.86
N LEU A 242 10.00 14.54 11.30
CA LEU A 242 10.79 13.36 10.93
C LEU A 242 10.17 12.05 11.43
N ALA A 243 9.66 12.04 12.67
CA ALA A 243 8.95 10.90 13.22
C ALA A 243 7.70 10.58 12.38
N TRP A 244 6.89 11.59 12.06
CA TRP A 244 5.72 11.36 11.23
C TRP A 244 6.06 10.93 9.80
N LEU A 245 7.13 11.47 9.20
CA LEU A 245 7.58 11.03 7.89
C LEU A 245 7.98 9.54 7.88
N LEU A 246 8.61 9.07 8.97
CA LEU A 246 8.90 7.64 9.15
C LEU A 246 7.61 6.82 9.22
N TYR A 247 6.58 7.32 9.91
CA TYR A 247 5.27 6.67 9.96
C TYR A 247 4.62 6.57 8.57
N ASP A 248 4.56 7.68 7.83
CA ASP A 248 3.90 7.76 6.52
C ASP A 248 4.57 6.85 5.49
N THR A 249 5.90 6.88 5.45
CA THR A 249 6.68 6.03 4.54
C THR A 249 6.54 4.56 4.89
N ALA A 250 6.54 4.21 6.19
CA ALA A 250 6.29 2.83 6.63
C ALA A 250 4.86 2.38 6.28
N LEU A 251 3.86 3.25 6.42
CA LEU A 251 2.46 2.98 6.09
C LEU A 251 2.30 2.64 4.59
N ILE A 252 2.83 3.50 3.71
CA ILE A 252 2.77 3.31 2.25
C ILE A 252 3.51 2.04 1.84
N ASN A 253 4.77 1.88 2.27
CA ASN A 253 5.60 0.75 1.86
C ASN A 253 5.07 -0.60 2.38
N SER A 254 4.23 -0.57 3.42
CA SER A 254 3.57 -1.77 3.96
C SER A 254 2.21 -2.07 3.32
N GLY A 255 1.79 -1.27 2.33
CA GLY A 255 0.58 -1.48 1.55
C GLY A 255 -0.72 -0.98 2.19
N PHE A 256 -0.63 -0.16 3.24
CA PHE A 256 -1.79 0.47 3.84
C PHE A 256 -2.20 1.71 3.05
N ASP A 257 -3.49 2.03 3.11
CA ASP A 257 -4.03 3.24 2.51
C ASP A 257 -3.69 4.49 3.35
N MET A 258 -3.27 5.55 2.68
CA MET A 258 -2.95 6.83 3.31
C MET A 258 -4.20 7.72 3.30
N SER A 259 -4.87 7.83 4.44
CA SER A 259 -6.08 8.66 4.55
C SER A 259 -5.81 10.16 4.62
N GLU A 260 -4.61 10.58 5.04
CA GLU A 260 -4.25 11.99 5.30
C GLU A 260 -3.18 12.51 4.34
N THR A 261 -3.43 12.34 3.03
CA THR A 261 -2.49 12.75 1.97
C THR A 261 -2.08 14.22 2.03
N ASN A 262 -3.00 15.12 2.39
CA ASN A 262 -2.71 16.55 2.52
C ASN A 262 -1.69 16.83 3.63
N HIS A 263 -1.84 16.21 4.80
CA HIS A 263 -0.90 16.39 5.91
C HIS A 263 0.48 15.81 5.61
N PHE A 264 0.54 14.69 4.87
CA PHE A 264 1.80 14.16 4.36
C PHE A 264 2.47 15.16 3.41
N SER A 265 1.76 15.69 2.42
CA SER A 265 2.29 16.68 1.48
C SER A 265 2.79 17.95 2.18
N GLU A 266 2.00 18.52 3.11
CA GLU A 266 2.40 19.67 3.92
C GLU A 266 3.70 19.41 4.70
N ARG A 267 3.83 18.22 5.29
CA ARG A 267 5.03 17.80 6.03
C ARG A 267 6.24 17.67 5.11
N VAL A 268 6.06 17.07 3.93
CA VAL A 268 7.13 16.99 2.93
C VAL A 268 7.56 18.39 2.49
N HIS A 269 6.63 19.33 2.29
CA HIS A 269 6.96 20.73 1.99
C HIS A 269 7.74 21.40 3.13
N ARG A 270 7.36 21.19 4.41
CA ARG A 270 8.12 21.71 5.56
C ARG A 270 9.54 21.14 5.64
N ILE A 271 9.69 19.85 5.37
CA ILE A 271 11.01 19.20 5.35
C ILE A 271 11.86 19.72 4.18
N MET A 272 11.27 19.90 3.00
CA MET A 272 11.97 20.52 1.86
C MET A 272 12.39 21.96 2.16
N LYS A 273 11.49 22.77 2.75
CA LYS A 273 11.79 24.13 3.21
C LYS A 273 13.03 24.15 4.12
N SER A 274 13.04 23.30 5.16
CA SER A 274 14.15 23.19 6.10
C SER A 274 15.44 22.70 5.42
N SER A 275 15.34 21.67 4.57
CA SER A 275 16.49 21.08 3.87
C SER A 275 17.13 22.03 2.85
N MET A 276 16.35 22.91 2.24
CA MET A 276 16.82 23.92 1.29
C MET A 276 17.26 25.22 1.96
N GLY A 277 17.03 25.38 3.27
CA GLY A 277 17.32 26.61 4.00
C GLY A 277 16.42 27.78 3.60
N ILE A 278 15.16 27.51 3.27
CA ILE A 278 14.18 28.53 2.88
C ILE A 278 13.51 29.10 4.13
N ASP A 279 13.47 30.42 4.26
CA ASP A 279 12.92 31.09 5.47
C ASP A 279 11.38 31.10 5.51
N SER A 280 10.72 31.22 4.35
CA SER A 280 9.26 31.30 4.23
C SER A 280 8.74 30.53 3.01
N LEU A 281 7.51 30.00 3.11
CA LEU A 281 6.77 29.44 1.96
C LEU A 281 5.75 30.43 1.40
N GLU A 282 5.89 31.72 1.74
CA GLU A 282 5.15 32.80 1.09
C GLU A 282 5.47 32.81 -0.41
N LEU A 283 4.45 33.07 -1.22
CA LEU A 283 4.60 33.11 -2.66
C LEU A 283 5.48 34.30 -3.05
N GLU A 284 6.41 34.07 -3.95
CA GLU A 284 7.08 35.14 -4.69
C GLU A 284 6.01 35.98 -5.43
N PRO A 285 6.23 37.29 -5.59
CA PRO A 285 5.29 38.14 -6.30
C PRO A 285 5.04 37.59 -7.70
N GLU A 286 3.77 37.66 -8.14
CA GLU A 286 3.40 37.26 -9.49
C GLU A 286 4.19 38.09 -10.49
N ILE A 287 4.76 37.41 -11.50
CA ILE A 287 5.55 38.08 -12.53
C ILE A 287 4.60 38.98 -13.33
N GLU A 288 4.80 40.29 -13.23
CA GLU A 288 4.04 41.25 -14.03
C GLU A 288 4.37 41.02 -15.52
N VAL A 289 3.36 40.64 -16.29
CA VAL A 289 3.46 40.56 -17.76
C VAL A 289 3.21 41.97 -18.30
N PRO A 290 4.17 42.57 -19.04
CA PRO A 290 3.92 43.83 -19.72
C PRO A 290 2.75 43.65 -20.68
N VAL A 291 1.72 44.50 -20.56
CA VAL A 291 0.70 44.60 -21.59
C VAL A 291 1.40 45.24 -22.79
N GLU A 292 1.66 44.46 -23.84
CA GLU A 292 1.97 45.03 -25.15
C GLU A 292 0.70 45.79 -25.56
N GLU A 293 0.76 47.12 -25.51
CA GLU A 293 -0.23 47.93 -26.22
C GLU A 293 -0.08 47.54 -27.70
N GLU A 294 -1.04 46.77 -28.22
CA GLU A 294 -1.22 46.68 -29.66
C GLU A 294 -1.41 48.12 -30.13
N GLU A 295 -0.36 48.71 -30.73
CA GLU A 295 -0.53 49.90 -31.56
C GLU A 295 -1.55 49.52 -32.61
N VAL A 296 -2.79 49.96 -32.42
CA VAL A 296 -3.80 49.95 -33.46
C VAL A 296 -3.26 50.91 -34.51
N ASP A 297 -2.65 50.35 -35.56
CA ASP A 297 -2.27 51.09 -36.76
C ASP A 297 -3.56 51.68 -37.36
N GLU A 298 -3.81 52.96 -37.06
CA GLU A 298 -4.82 53.79 -37.73
C GLU A 298 -4.36 54.14 -39.15
N GLU A 299 -4.06 53.16 -40.00
CA GLU A 299 -3.83 53.38 -41.43
C GLU A 299 -4.38 52.22 -42.27
N GLU A 300 -5.70 52.06 -42.31
CA GLU A 300 -6.38 51.52 -43.51
C GLU A 300 -7.84 52.02 -43.56
N ALA A 301 -7.96 53.34 -43.69
CA ALA A 301 -9.16 53.97 -44.24
C ALA A 301 -8.80 54.50 -45.65
N GLU A 302 -9.69 54.22 -46.61
CA GLU A 302 -9.76 54.71 -48.00
C GLU A 302 -9.16 53.79 -49.09
N ASP A 303 -10.02 52.91 -49.63
CA ASP A 303 -10.56 52.98 -51.00
C ASP A 303 -10.70 51.61 -51.69
N LEU A 304 -11.90 51.02 -51.56
CA LEU A 304 -12.52 50.26 -52.65
C LEU A 304 -14.01 50.63 -52.70
N ASP A 305 -14.31 51.68 -53.48
CA ASP A 305 -15.66 52.08 -53.87
C ASP A 305 -16.11 51.36 -55.16
N GLU A 306 -17.44 51.24 -55.26
CA GLU A 306 -18.32 50.94 -56.40
C GLU A 306 -18.54 49.48 -56.86
N SER A 307 -19.70 48.91 -56.48
CA SER A 307 -20.85 48.89 -57.39
C SER A 307 -22.19 48.47 -56.74
N GLU A 308 -23.10 49.46 -56.72
CA GLU A 308 -24.57 49.46 -56.90
C GLU A 308 -25.57 48.64 -56.04
N SER A 309 -26.24 49.37 -55.11
CA SER A 309 -27.70 49.69 -54.98
C SER A 309 -28.81 48.59 -54.82
N PRO A 310 -30.06 48.93 -54.38
CA PRO A 310 -30.59 48.56 -53.05
C PRO A 310 -32.03 47.96 -53.05
N GLN A 311 -32.54 47.57 -51.87
CA GLN A 311 -33.95 47.43 -51.39
C GLN A 311 -34.07 46.19 -50.49
N SER A 312 -34.86 46.12 -49.41
CA SER A 312 -35.66 47.06 -48.61
C SER A 312 -36.13 46.31 -47.34
N ASP A 313 -36.64 47.08 -46.37
CA ASP A 313 -37.62 46.71 -45.32
C ASP A 313 -37.09 45.96 -44.08
N GLU A 314 -37.03 46.63 -42.92
CA GLU A 314 -38.14 46.80 -41.94
C GLU A 314 -38.55 45.43 -41.33
N THR A 315 -38.68 45.20 -40.03
CA THR A 315 -39.14 46.06 -38.92
C THR A 315 -38.92 45.34 -37.57
N THR A 316 -38.42 46.09 -36.58
CA THR A 316 -38.87 46.23 -35.17
C THR A 316 -39.12 45.04 -34.20
N GLU A 317 -38.49 45.21 -33.03
CA GLU A 317 -39.02 45.18 -31.64
C GLU A 317 -39.44 43.81 -31.05
N GLU A 318 -38.81 43.38 -29.94
CA GLU A 318 -39.20 43.70 -28.54
C GLU A 318 -40.65 43.25 -28.24
N THR A 319 -41.02 42.49 -27.22
CA THR A 319 -40.46 42.22 -25.88
C THR A 319 -41.27 41.08 -25.23
N ASP A 320 -40.74 40.58 -24.11
CA ASP A 320 -41.45 40.07 -22.92
C ASP A 320 -42.30 38.78 -22.97
N GLU A 321 -41.68 37.71 -22.48
CA GLU A 321 -41.96 37.03 -21.19
C GLU A 321 -43.40 36.52 -20.83
N PRO A 322 -43.51 35.62 -19.84
CA PRO A 322 -44.02 34.24 -19.99
C PRO A 322 -45.45 34.07 -19.44
N VAL A 323 -46.03 32.84 -19.49
CA VAL A 323 -46.94 32.27 -18.46
C VAL A 323 -47.64 30.95 -18.93
N ILE A 324 -47.42 29.87 -18.15
CA ILE A 324 -48.37 28.82 -17.66
C ILE A 324 -48.98 27.85 -18.72
N ASP A 325 -49.26 26.55 -18.55
CA ASP A 325 -49.41 25.59 -17.44
C ASP A 325 -49.37 24.13 -17.95
N GLU A 326 -49.44 23.21 -16.97
CA GLU A 326 -50.08 21.88 -17.00
C GLU A 326 -49.28 20.71 -17.62
N LYS A 327 -48.74 19.84 -16.76
CA LYS A 327 -49.37 18.59 -16.25
C LYS A 327 -49.53 17.53 -17.34
N ASP A 328 -48.86 16.39 -17.15
CA ASP A 328 -49.60 15.19 -16.74
C ASP A 328 -48.67 14.06 -16.33
N GLU A 329 -49.26 13.22 -15.49
CA GLU A 329 -48.76 12.10 -14.72
C GLU A 329 -48.22 10.93 -15.57
N LEU A 330 -47.18 10.24 -15.05
CA LEU A 330 -47.23 8.83 -14.61
C LEU A 330 -45.89 8.38 -14.02
#